data_AF-A0A1R1S896-F1
#
_entry.id   AF-A0A1R1S896-F1
#
_cell.length_a   1.000
_cell.length_b   1.000
_cell.length_c   1.000
_cell.angle_alpha   90.00
_cell.angle_beta   90.00
_cell.angle_gamma   90.00
#
_symmetry.space_group_name_H-M   'P 1'
#
loop_
_entity.id
_entity.type
_entity.pdbx_description
1 polymer ?
#
loop_
_entity_poly.entity_id
_entity_poly.type
_entity_poly.pdbx_seq_one_letter_code
_entity_poly.pdbx_strand_id
1 'polypeptide(L)' 'MLANLGHHTHRVIEDVEARTATAEESEALALADGAPVLTLLRVSLSHKNEPIEASLMVMKGPRRLRYEMEID' A
#
# COMPACT_ATOMS: atom_id res chain seq x y z
N MET A 1 1.55 -12.96 -11.56
CA MET A 1 2.37 -11.88 -10.97
C MET A 1 3.27 -11.30 -12.04
N LEU A 2 3.68 -10.03 -11.91
CA LEU A 2 4.67 -9.39 -12.81
C LEU A 2 5.99 -10.19 -12.90
N ALA A 3 6.35 -10.91 -11.84
CA ALA A 3 7.47 -11.85 -11.83
C ALA A 3 7.36 -12.95 -12.91
N ASN A 4 6.15 -13.43 -13.21
CA ASN A 4 5.94 -14.44 -14.26
C ASN A 4 6.11 -13.86 -15.67
N LEU A 5 6.21 -12.54 -15.78
CA LEU A 5 6.50 -11.79 -17.01
C LEU A 5 7.95 -11.29 -17.04
N GLY A 6 8.81 -11.71 -16.10
CA GLY A 6 10.22 -11.34 -16.03
C GLY A 6 10.53 -10.06 -15.22
N HIS A 7 9.52 -9.45 -14.60
CA HIS A 7 9.72 -8.28 -13.72
C HIS A 7 9.91 -8.73 -12.28
N HIS A 8 11.16 -8.84 -11.85
CA HIS A 8 11.52 -9.22 -10.48
C HIS A 8 11.69 -7.99 -9.59
N THR A 9 10.97 -7.98 -8.47
CA THR A 9 11.10 -6.95 -7.44
C THR A 9 12.36 -7.17 -6.63
N HIS A 10 13.24 -6.17 -6.61
CA HIS A 10 14.45 -6.14 -5.79
C HIS A 10 14.28 -5.29 -4.54
N ARG A 11 13.54 -4.18 -4.65
CA ARG A 11 13.32 -3.23 -3.56
C ARG A 11 11.86 -2.80 -3.55
N VAL A 12 11.33 -2.61 -2.36
CA VAL A 12 9.99 -2.06 -2.15
C VAL A 12 10.10 -0.79 -1.33
N ILE A 13 9.36 0.23 -1.73
CA ILE A 13 9.14 1.45 -0.95
C ILE A 13 7.66 1.44 -0.53
N GLU A 14 7.40 1.54 0.77
CA GLU A 14 6.06 1.66 1.33
C GLU A 14 5.91 3.01 2.03
N ASP A 15 4.85 3.73 1.70
CA ASP A 15 4.38 4.91 2.40
C ASP A 15 3.01 4.59 3.01
N VAL A 16 2.92 4.73 4.34
CA VAL A 16 1.79 4.30 5.15
C VAL A 16 1.28 5.49 5.94
N GLU A 17 0.00 5.78 5.81
CA GLU A 17 -0.64 6.88 6.52
C GLU A 17 -1.97 6.43 7.14
N ALA A 18 -2.18 6.83 8.39
CA ALA A 18 -3.50 6.78 9.01
C ALA A 18 -4.15 8.17 8.86
N ARG A 19 -5.30 8.23 8.20
CA ARG A 19 -6.02 9.49 7.94
C ARG A 19 -7.52 9.29 7.95
N THR A 20 -8.26 10.39 7.94
CA THR A 20 -9.71 10.36 7.71
C THR A 20 -10.00 9.96 6.26
N ALA A 21 -11.02 9.13 6.05
CA ALA A 21 -11.51 8.79 4.72
C ALA A 21 -12.02 10.03 3.99
N THR A 22 -11.80 10.10 2.68
CA THR A 22 -12.54 11.07 1.84
C THR A 22 -14.01 10.64 1.72
N ALA A 23 -14.88 11.52 1.22
CA ALA A 23 -16.28 11.16 0.97
C ALA A 23 -16.41 10.00 -0.03
N GLU A 24 -15.64 10.03 -1.12
CA GLU A 24 -15.62 8.98 -2.15
C GLU A 24 -15.16 7.63 -1.57
N GLU A 25 -14.10 7.64 -0.75
CA GLU A 25 -13.63 6.43 -0.08
C GLU A 25 -14.64 5.92 0.95
N SER A 26 -15.34 6.82 1.64
CA SER A 26 -16.37 6.46 2.60
C SER A 26 -17.53 5.75 1.90
N GLU A 27 -17.95 6.23 0.74
CA GLU A 27 -18.96 5.57 -0.08
C GLU A 27 -18.46 4.21 -0.60
N ALA A 28 -17.29 4.18 -1.26
CA ALA A 28 -16.72 2.97 -1.85
C ALA A 28 -16.44 1.87 -0.82
N LEU A 29 -16.06 2.26 0.40
CA LEU A 29 -15.80 1.34 1.50
C LEU A 29 -17.01 1.15 2.42
N ALA A 30 -18.16 1.79 2.19
CA ALA A 30 -19.31 1.77 3.10
C ALA A 30 -18.90 2.07 4.56
N LEU A 31 -18.30 3.24 4.75
CA LEU A 31 -17.87 3.79 6.04
C LEU A 31 -18.81 4.94 6.45
N ALA A 32 -18.88 5.19 7.76
CA ALA A 32 -19.47 6.42 8.27
C ALA A 32 -18.61 7.63 7.88
N ASP A 33 -19.23 8.79 7.75
CA ASP A 33 -18.50 10.05 7.52
C ASP A 33 -17.48 10.30 8.64
N GLY A 34 -16.28 10.75 8.26
CA GLY A 34 -15.18 10.94 9.20
C GLY A 34 -14.51 9.66 9.73
N ALA A 35 -14.86 8.47 9.22
CA ALA A 35 -14.22 7.23 9.66
C ALA A 35 -12.72 7.19 9.28
N PRO A 36 -11.87 6.56 10.12
CA PRO A 36 -10.45 6.42 9.82
C PRO A 36 -10.20 5.35 8.76
N VAL A 37 -9.20 5.60 7.92
CA VAL A 37 -8.63 4.64 6.98
C VAL A 37 -7.12 4.56 7.18
N LEU A 38 -6.56 3.43 6.76
CA LEU A 38 -5.13 3.27 6.56
C LEU A 38 -4.85 3.23 5.06
N THR A 39 -3.98 4.10 4.57
CA THR A 39 -3.47 4.03 3.21
C THR A 39 -2.12 3.33 3.18
N LEU A 40 -1.86 2.62 2.09
CA LEU A 40 -0.56 2.06 1.76
C LEU A 40 -0.28 2.33 0.28
N LEU A 41 0.66 3.25 0.02
CA LEU A 41 1.28 3.38 -1.29
C LEU A 41 2.51 2.48 -1.31
N ARG A 42 2.52 1.52 -2.22
CA ARG A 42 3.65 0.62 -2.44
C ARG A 42 4.20 0.83 -3.85
N VAL A 43 5.51 0.99 -3.96
CA VAL A 43 6.25 1.00 -5.22
C VAL A 43 7.28 -0.12 -5.21
N SER A 44 7.18 -1.03 -6.18
CA SER A 44 8.15 -2.10 -6.42
C SER A 44 9.15 -1.67 -7.48
N LEU A 45 10.44 -1.88 -7.21
CA LEU A 45 11.55 -1.50 -8.07
C LEU A 45 12.28 -2.74 -8.57
N SER A 46 12.71 -2.71 -9.83
CA SER A 46 13.62 -3.72 -10.40
C SER A 46 15.03 -3.62 -9.81
N HIS A 47 15.90 -4.57 -10.15
CA HIS A 47 17.33 -4.49 -9.82
C HIS A 47 18.04 -3.25 -10.37
N LYS A 48 17.48 -2.60 -11.41
CA LYS A 48 17.99 -1.34 -11.97
C LYS A 48 17.42 -0.10 -11.27
N ASN A 49 16.67 -0.27 -10.18
CA ASN A 49 15.91 0.78 -9.50
C ASN A 49 14.85 1.46 -10.39
N GLU A 50 14.33 0.76 -11.40
CA GLU A 50 13.23 1.23 -12.23
C GLU A 50 11.90 0.79 -11.61
N PRO A 51 10.89 1.67 -11.47
CA PRO A 51 9.57 1.28 -10.97
C PRO A 51 8.91 0.27 -11.93
N ILE A 52 8.48 -0.86 -11.40
CA ILE A 52 7.78 -1.91 -12.16
C ILE A 52 6.31 -2.08 -11.75
N GLU A 53 5.95 -1.60 -10.56
CA GLU A 53 4.59 -1.64 -10.04
C GLU A 53 4.38 -0.51 -9.05
N ALA A 54 3.21 0.12 -9.11
CA ALA A 54 2.72 1.03 -8.08
C ALA A 54 1.30 0.62 -7.70
N SER A 55 1.04 0.53 -6.40
CA SER A 55 -0.29 0.23 -5.86
C SER A 55 -0.62 1.19 -4.72
N LEU A 56 -1.80 1.80 -4.77
CA LEU A 56 -2.39 2.51 -3.66
C LEU A 56 -3.56 1.68 -3.10
N MET A 57 -3.49 1.32 -1.84
CA MET A 57 -4.57 0.65 -1.12
C MET A 57 -5.14 1.57 -0.06
N VAL A 58 -6.47 1.67 0.01
CA VAL A 58 -7.20 2.33 1.09
C VAL A 58 -7.97 1.27 1.86
N MET A 59 -7.72 1.15 3.16
CA MET A 59 -8.27 0.09 4.00
C MET A 59 -9.07 0.68 5.16
N LYS A 60 -10.20 0.04 5.50
CA LYS A 60 -11.00 0.39 6.68
C LYS A 60 -10.15 0.33 7.95
N GLY A 61 -10.23 1.38 8.78
CA GLY A 61 -9.64 1.41 10.12
C GLY A 61 -10.58 0.86 11.21
N PRO A 62 -10.03 0.52 12.40
CA PRO A 62 -8.61 0.43 12.70
C PRO A 62 -7.97 -0.80 12.03
N ARG A 63 -6.70 -0.68 11.62
CA ARG A 63 -5.94 -1.74 10.94
C ARG A 63 -4.58 -1.91 11.62
N ARG A 64 -4.11 -3.14 11.76
CA ARG A 64 -2.78 -3.46 12.30
C ARG A 64 -1.85 -3.86 11.16
N LEU A 65 -0.74 -3.16 11.01
CA LEU A 65 0.40 -3.62 10.21
C LEU A 65 1.37 -4.37 11.12
N ARG A 66 1.83 -5.54 10.68
CA ARG A 66 2.88 -6.31 11.35
C ARG A 66 4.00 -6.51 10.35
N TYR A 67 5.19 -6.10 10.75
CA TYR A 67 6.43 -6.35 10.03
C TYR A 67 7.33 -7.24 10.87
N GLU A 68 8.10 -8.06 10.18
CA GLU A 68 9.20 -8.85 10.72
C GLU A 68 10.31 -8.72 9.69
N MET A 69 11.47 -8.27 10.13
CA MET A 69 12.60 -7.95 9.26
C MET A 69 13.84 -8.61 9.85
N GLU A 70 14.55 -9.34 9.02
CA GLU A 70 15.91 -9.78 9.30
C GLU A 70 16.86 -8.72 8.75
N ILE A 71 17.76 -8.24 9.60
CA ILE A 71 18.72 -7.18 9.28
C ILE A 71 20.11 -7.77 9.54
N ASP A 72 20.99 -7.70 8.54
CA ASP A 72 22.41 -8.08 8.64
C ASP A 72 23.25 -7.00 9.35
#